data_AF-A0A925S8H4-F1
#
_entry.id   AF-A0A925S8H4-F1
#
_cell.length_a   1.000
_cell.length_b   1.000
_cell.length_c   1.000
_cell.angle_alpha   90.00
_cell.angle_beta   90.00
_cell.angle_gamma   90.00
#
_symmetry.space_group_name_H-M   'P 1'
#
loop_
_entity.id
_entity.type
_entity.pdbx_description
1 polymer ?
#
loop_
_entity_poly.entity_id
_entity_poly.type
_entity_poly.pdbx_seq_one_letter_code
_entity_poly.pdbx_strand_id
1 'polypeptide(L)'
;MTQNSYVAASALWLFLAMDAFGAGPFHFGPTWFAYFDKKNLEYWKNNRSKQLIFFLAPPLLIIFTTWGYVVKATHPFVILVLTLWAVQHLVQQNVGILLLYHNQKSGEAIVNRQLEMRSQQWPAVLFTFVFIHRVYFHNSMEIGWLIFLALGTLVAFAPVVGYLNEMRKQIRDGSNLNVPAFGFWMISLLCMVPFAFLGKDFAEAWIIPVTLHWFQYIGLNYALVKSKYSINQPGARYLAQVPPLLLFFVTCSCFFLTAFLIFQTAATIYGAKSDISEFLTGFWLGLTSCHYFLDAFLWRFREPHARESILPHLMSYRKPAV
;
A
#
# COMPACT_ATOMS: atom_id res chain seq x y z
N MET A 1 3.39 -36.99 -18.41
CA MET A 1 3.36 -36.08 -17.24
C MET A 1 2.32 -36.61 -16.26
N THR A 2 2.69 -36.89 -15.02
CA THR A 2 1.79 -37.47 -14.01
C THR A 2 0.82 -36.39 -13.48
N GLN A 3 -0.33 -36.78 -12.96
CA GLN A 3 -1.31 -35.86 -12.36
C GLN A 3 -0.68 -34.95 -11.28
N ASN A 4 0.32 -35.46 -10.56
CA ASN A 4 1.12 -34.69 -9.59
C ASN A 4 1.95 -33.56 -10.23
N SER A 5 2.42 -33.73 -11.47
CA SER A 5 3.14 -32.66 -12.19
C SER A 5 2.24 -31.53 -12.65
N TYR A 6 0.97 -31.80 -12.96
CA TYR A 6 -0.01 -30.75 -13.30
C TYR A 6 -0.44 -29.96 -12.06
N VAL A 7 -0.71 -30.63 -10.93
CA VAL A 7 -1.05 -29.96 -9.67
C VAL A 7 0.12 -29.09 -9.18
N ALA A 8 1.35 -29.60 -9.22
CA ALA A 8 2.53 -28.82 -8.85
C ALA A 8 2.76 -27.63 -9.79
N ALA A 9 2.61 -27.81 -11.10
CA ALA A 9 2.72 -26.73 -12.06
C ALA A 9 1.61 -25.68 -11.87
N SER A 10 0.36 -26.09 -11.68
CA SER A 10 -0.75 -25.18 -11.40
C SER A 10 -0.59 -24.45 -10.07
N ALA A 11 -0.09 -25.11 -9.02
CA ALA A 11 0.20 -24.47 -7.74
C ALA A 11 1.35 -23.46 -7.87
N LEU A 12 2.40 -23.79 -8.63
CA LEU A 12 3.48 -22.85 -8.95
C LEU A 12 2.96 -21.65 -9.75
N TRP A 13 2.16 -21.88 -10.80
CA TRP A 13 1.59 -20.79 -11.60
C TRP A 13 0.61 -19.94 -10.80
N LEU A 14 -0.18 -20.54 -9.91
CA LEU A 14 -1.05 -19.80 -9.00
C LEU A 14 -0.21 -18.99 -8.02
N PHE A 15 0.85 -19.56 -7.43
CA PHE A 15 1.77 -18.83 -6.57
C PHE A 15 2.44 -17.67 -7.32
N LEU A 16 2.96 -17.90 -8.52
CA LEU A 16 3.54 -16.85 -9.36
C LEU A 16 2.50 -15.81 -9.74
N ALA A 17 1.27 -16.20 -10.06
CA ALA A 17 0.19 -15.28 -10.38
C ALA A 17 -0.24 -14.46 -9.16
N MET A 18 -0.35 -15.07 -7.99
CA MET A 18 -0.74 -14.39 -6.75
C MET A 18 0.39 -13.51 -6.20
N ASP A 19 1.64 -13.92 -6.32
CA ASP A 19 2.77 -13.13 -5.81
C ASP A 19 3.17 -12.04 -6.82
N ALA A 20 3.09 -12.32 -8.13
CA ALA A 20 3.28 -11.29 -9.14
C ALA A 20 2.09 -10.32 -9.26
N PHE A 21 0.84 -10.74 -9.05
CA PHE A 21 -0.37 -9.94 -9.33
C PHE A 21 -1.38 -9.78 -8.16
N GLY A 22 -1.14 -10.36 -6.97
CA GLY A 22 -2.15 -10.44 -5.89
C GLY A 22 -1.69 -10.14 -4.46
N ALA A 23 -0.40 -10.15 -4.15
CA ALA A 23 0.10 -9.78 -2.83
C ALA A 23 1.60 -9.51 -2.74
N GLY A 24 2.35 -9.87 -3.77
CA GLY A 24 3.80 -9.99 -3.65
C GLY A 24 4.57 -8.74 -4.03
N PRO A 25 5.91 -8.80 -3.92
CA PRO A 25 6.79 -7.64 -3.90
C PRO A 25 7.02 -6.99 -5.25
N PHE A 26 6.43 -7.54 -6.30
CA PHE A 26 6.53 -6.99 -7.64
C PHE A 26 6.18 -5.50 -7.65
N HIS A 27 5.14 -5.10 -6.90
CA HIS A 27 4.72 -3.70 -6.80
C HIS A 27 5.63 -2.79 -5.98
N PHE A 28 6.72 -3.28 -5.38
CA PHE A 28 7.67 -2.42 -4.67
C PHE A 28 8.65 -1.74 -5.64
N GLY A 29 8.92 -2.35 -6.80
CA GLY A 29 9.85 -1.83 -7.81
C GLY A 29 9.64 -0.35 -8.21
N PRO A 30 8.40 0.12 -8.43
CA PRO A 30 8.12 1.50 -8.84
C PRO A 30 8.49 2.55 -7.78
N THR A 31 8.37 2.22 -6.49
CA THR A 31 8.80 3.11 -5.39
C THR A 31 10.27 3.44 -5.48
N TRP A 32 11.11 2.43 -5.70
CA TRP A 32 12.56 2.59 -5.80
C TRP A 32 12.96 3.33 -7.06
N PHE A 33 12.27 3.05 -8.16
CA PHE A 33 12.44 3.80 -9.40
C PHE A 33 12.17 5.30 -9.20
N ALA A 34 11.10 5.66 -8.49
CA ALA A 34 10.81 7.05 -8.18
C ALA A 34 11.76 7.65 -7.14
N TYR A 35 12.23 6.86 -6.16
CA TYR A 35 13.21 7.31 -5.17
C TYR A 35 14.54 7.73 -5.84
N PHE A 36 14.99 6.97 -6.83
CA PHE A 36 16.21 7.26 -7.60
C PHE A 36 16.02 8.22 -8.78
N ASP A 37 14.81 8.74 -9.01
CA ASP A 37 14.57 9.77 -10.02
C ASP A 37 15.41 11.02 -9.69
N LYS A 38 16.26 11.43 -10.64
CA LYS A 38 17.16 12.58 -10.47
C LYS A 38 16.43 13.84 -10.03
N LYS A 39 15.24 14.11 -10.58
CA LYS A 39 14.45 15.30 -10.19
C LYS A 39 13.96 15.21 -8.75
N ASN A 40 13.65 14.02 -8.26
CA ASN A 40 13.29 13.79 -6.86
C ASN A 40 14.51 13.96 -5.95
N LEU A 41 15.64 13.37 -6.33
CA LEU A 41 16.90 13.49 -5.58
C LEU A 41 17.34 14.95 -5.45
N GLU A 42 17.32 15.72 -6.54
CA GLU A 42 17.69 17.14 -6.54
C GLU A 42 16.73 17.98 -5.69
N TYR A 43 15.42 17.74 -5.82
CA TYR A 43 14.42 18.44 -5.01
C TYR A 43 14.63 18.21 -3.51
N TRP A 44 14.76 16.95 -3.09
CA TRP A 44 14.91 16.60 -1.68
C TRP A 44 16.28 16.96 -1.10
N LYS A 45 17.33 16.97 -1.93
CA LYS A 45 18.66 17.47 -1.54
C LYS A 45 18.63 18.96 -1.20
N ASN A 46 17.82 19.75 -1.93
CA ASN A 46 17.73 21.19 -1.70
C ASN A 46 16.75 21.57 -0.57
N ASN A 47 15.89 20.64 -0.13
CA ASN A 47 14.94 20.87 0.95
C ASN A 47 15.53 20.50 2.32
N ARG A 48 16.26 21.42 2.96
CA ARG A 48 16.95 21.20 4.25
C ARG A 48 16.07 20.57 5.34
N SER A 49 14.78 20.91 5.39
CA SER A 49 13.85 20.40 6.41
C SER A 49 13.53 18.91 6.27
N LYS A 50 13.61 18.38 5.05
CA LYS A 50 13.18 17.01 4.71
C LYS A 50 14.31 16.18 4.12
N GLN A 51 15.45 16.77 3.80
CA GLN A 51 16.62 16.10 3.25
C GLN A 51 17.07 14.95 4.16
N LEU A 52 17.29 15.23 5.45
CA LEU A 52 17.72 14.21 6.41
C LEU A 52 16.74 13.04 6.45
N ILE A 53 15.44 13.35 6.51
CA ILE A 53 14.37 12.36 6.57
C ILE A 53 14.34 11.52 5.28
N PHE A 54 14.43 12.14 4.11
CA PHE A 54 14.37 11.45 2.83
C PHE A 54 15.55 10.47 2.63
N PHE A 55 16.77 10.86 3.00
CA PHE A 55 17.97 10.05 2.77
C PHE A 55 18.32 9.09 3.91
N LEU A 56 18.11 9.48 5.17
CA LEU A 56 18.49 8.64 6.32
C LEU A 56 17.37 7.72 6.81
N ALA A 57 16.09 8.09 6.65
CA ALA A 57 15.03 7.24 7.15
C ALA A 57 14.99 5.86 6.47
N PRO A 58 15.17 5.71 5.14
CA PRO A 58 15.18 4.37 4.53
C PRO A 58 16.23 3.41 5.13
N PRO A 59 17.55 3.74 5.18
CA PRO A 59 18.52 2.83 5.78
C PRO A 59 18.27 2.60 7.28
N LEU A 60 17.83 3.62 8.03
CA LEU A 60 17.48 3.46 9.45
C LEU A 60 16.28 2.53 9.64
N LEU A 61 15.25 2.64 8.81
CA LEU A 61 14.09 1.75 8.85
C LEU A 61 14.49 0.30 8.58
N ILE A 62 15.37 0.06 7.61
CA ILE A 62 15.90 -1.28 7.34
C ILE A 62 16.65 -1.80 8.57
N ILE A 63 17.57 -1.01 9.13
CA ILE A 63 18.38 -1.42 10.28
C ILE A 63 17.50 -1.71 11.50
N PHE A 64 16.61 -0.79 11.89
CA PHE A 64 15.79 -0.95 13.09
C PHE A 64 14.72 -2.04 12.94
N THR A 65 14.13 -2.19 11.75
CA THR A 65 13.17 -3.28 11.50
C THR A 65 13.88 -4.63 11.51
N THR A 66 15.05 -4.73 10.89
CA THR A 66 15.86 -5.96 10.89
C THR A 66 16.28 -6.31 12.31
N TRP A 67 16.85 -5.36 13.04
CA TRP A 67 17.30 -5.58 14.41
C TRP A 67 16.14 -5.95 15.34
N GLY A 68 15.01 -5.23 15.26
CA GLY A 68 13.81 -5.55 16.04
C GLY A 68 13.20 -6.91 15.68
N TYR A 69 13.37 -7.38 14.45
CA TYR A 69 12.93 -8.72 14.04
C TYR A 69 13.96 -9.81 14.33
N VAL A 70 15.22 -9.50 14.63
CA VAL A 70 16.19 -10.49 15.11
C VAL A 70 16.04 -10.69 16.64
N VAL A 71 15.61 -9.64 17.35
CA VAL A 71 15.30 -9.72 18.78
C VAL A 71 13.92 -10.38 18.96
N LYS A 72 13.90 -11.68 19.27
CA LYS A 72 12.67 -12.50 19.41
C LYS A 72 11.56 -11.90 20.27
N ALA A 73 11.94 -11.25 21.37
CA ALA A 73 11.00 -10.59 22.28
C ALA A 73 10.21 -9.46 21.61
N THR A 74 10.73 -8.85 20.54
CA THR A 74 10.10 -7.72 19.84
C THR A 74 9.37 -8.11 18.55
N HIS A 75 9.37 -9.38 18.14
CA HIS A 75 8.69 -9.81 16.90
C HIS A 75 7.22 -9.38 16.81
N PRO A 76 6.37 -9.62 17.84
CA PRO A 76 4.95 -9.27 17.73
C PRO A 76 4.76 -7.76 17.58
N PHE A 77 5.62 -6.97 18.23
CA PHE A 77 5.59 -5.52 18.14
C PHE A 77 5.99 -5.03 16.75
N VAL A 78 7.06 -5.57 16.17
CA VAL A 78 7.47 -5.25 14.79
C VAL A 78 6.35 -5.56 13.80
N ILE A 79 5.76 -6.76 13.90
CA ILE A 79 4.64 -7.16 13.04
C ILE A 79 3.43 -6.24 13.23
N LEU A 80 3.08 -5.87 14.46
CA LEU A 80 1.98 -4.95 14.74
C LEU A 80 2.23 -3.56 14.12
N VAL A 81 3.41 -2.99 14.33
CA VAL A 81 3.78 -1.67 13.78
C VAL A 81 3.76 -1.69 12.26
N LEU A 82 4.33 -2.73 11.64
CA LEU A 82 4.29 -2.93 10.19
C LEU A 82 2.87 -3.07 9.66
N THR A 83 2.02 -3.84 10.35
CA THR A 83 0.62 -4.05 9.96
C THR A 83 -0.15 -2.73 10.00
N LEU A 84 0.00 -1.95 11.08
CA LEU A 84 -0.64 -0.64 11.22
C LEU A 84 -0.13 0.34 10.17
N TRP A 85 1.17 0.32 9.85
CA TRP A 85 1.73 1.16 8.80
C TRP A 85 1.23 0.75 7.41
N ALA A 86 1.21 -0.54 7.11
CA ALA A 86 0.66 -1.06 5.86
C ALA A 86 -0.81 -0.63 5.66
N VAL A 87 -1.62 -0.70 6.72
CA VAL A 87 -3.01 -0.21 6.70
C VAL A 87 -3.07 1.31 6.49
N GLN A 88 -2.24 2.08 7.20
CA GLN A 88 -2.15 3.52 7.02
C GLN A 88 -1.74 3.91 5.59
N HIS A 89 -0.79 3.19 5.01
CA HIS A 89 -0.32 3.34 3.63
C HIS A 89 -1.44 3.08 2.63
N LEU A 90 -2.12 1.95 2.77
CA LEU A 90 -3.24 1.57 1.90
C LEU A 90 -4.39 2.58 1.98
N VAL A 91 -4.75 3.05 3.18
CA VAL A 91 -5.78 4.09 3.35
C VAL A 91 -5.34 5.41 2.71
N GLN A 92 -4.09 5.83 2.87
CA GLN A 92 -3.59 7.07 2.24
C GLN A 92 -3.62 6.97 0.71
N GLN A 93 -3.26 5.82 0.15
CA GLN A 93 -3.37 5.58 -1.28
C GLN A 93 -4.83 5.62 -1.75
N ASN A 94 -5.74 4.93 -1.06
CA ASN A 94 -7.17 4.94 -1.43
C ASN A 94 -7.74 6.36 -1.40
N VAL A 95 -7.47 7.14 -0.34
CA VAL A 95 -7.87 8.56 -0.29
C VAL A 95 -7.25 9.36 -1.44
N GLY A 96 -5.97 9.13 -1.76
CA GLY A 96 -5.30 9.76 -2.89
C GLY A 96 -5.98 9.46 -4.24
N ILE A 97 -6.36 8.20 -4.46
CA ILE A 97 -7.06 7.75 -5.67
C ILE A 97 -8.49 8.30 -5.72
N LEU A 98 -9.19 8.35 -4.58
CA LEU A 98 -10.53 8.90 -4.48
C LEU A 98 -10.55 10.38 -4.93
N LEU A 99 -9.55 11.17 -4.51
CA LEU A 99 -9.34 12.53 -5.00
C LEU A 99 -9.10 12.58 -6.53
N LEU A 100 -8.56 11.53 -7.13
CA LEU A 100 -8.42 11.40 -8.59
C LEU A 100 -9.72 10.98 -9.29
N TYR A 101 -10.77 10.54 -8.60
CA TYR A 101 -12.10 10.38 -9.18
C TYR A 101 -12.89 11.69 -9.20
N HIS A 102 -12.57 12.59 -8.26
CA HIS A 102 -13.27 13.86 -8.10
C HIS A 102 -12.95 14.86 -9.23
N ASN A 103 -13.99 15.47 -9.79
CA ASN A 103 -13.92 16.61 -10.69
C ASN A 103 -14.47 17.86 -10.02
N GLN A 104 -13.58 18.69 -9.47
CA GLN A 104 -13.94 19.90 -8.72
C GLN A 104 -14.75 20.94 -9.51
N LYS A 105 -14.85 20.81 -10.84
CA LYS A 105 -15.58 21.75 -11.70
C LYS A 105 -16.99 21.28 -12.10
N SER A 106 -17.43 20.09 -11.68
CA SER A 106 -18.71 19.50 -12.11
C SER A 106 -19.86 19.62 -11.11
N GLY A 107 -19.73 20.43 -10.05
CA GLY A 107 -20.78 20.56 -9.03
C GLY A 107 -21.09 19.24 -8.30
N GLU A 108 -20.09 18.37 -8.17
CA GLU A 108 -20.22 17.10 -7.46
C GLU A 108 -20.17 17.28 -5.95
N ALA A 109 -20.79 16.36 -5.22
CA ALA A 109 -20.67 16.29 -3.78
C ALA A 109 -19.26 15.78 -3.40
N ILE A 110 -18.52 16.57 -2.62
CA ILE A 110 -17.17 16.27 -2.16
C ILE A 110 -17.13 16.43 -0.64
N VAL A 111 -17.00 15.32 0.07
CA VAL A 111 -16.91 15.32 1.53
C VAL A 111 -15.57 15.92 1.97
N ASN A 112 -15.55 16.56 3.14
CA ASN A 112 -14.32 17.05 3.74
C ASN A 112 -13.22 15.98 3.79
N ARG A 113 -12.01 16.33 3.34
CA ARG A 113 -10.86 15.41 3.26
C ARG A 113 -10.50 14.73 4.58
N GLN A 114 -10.60 15.43 5.71
CA GLN A 114 -10.29 14.83 7.01
C GLN A 114 -11.33 13.77 7.39
N LEU A 115 -12.60 14.03 7.11
CA LEU A 115 -13.69 13.10 7.35
C LEU A 115 -13.60 11.90 6.40
N GLU A 116 -13.33 12.12 5.12
CA GLU A 116 -13.05 11.06 4.15
C GLU A 116 -11.92 10.14 4.62
N MET A 117 -10.77 10.70 5.01
CA MET A 117 -9.64 9.92 5.51
C MET A 117 -10.00 9.15 6.79
N ARG A 118 -10.67 9.79 7.76
CA ARG A 118 -11.08 9.14 9.01
C ARG A 118 -12.10 8.04 8.79
N SER A 119 -13.04 8.23 7.86
CA SER A 119 -14.05 7.23 7.49
C SER A 119 -13.42 5.93 6.99
N GLN A 120 -12.25 5.99 6.36
CA GLN A 120 -11.50 4.80 5.92
C GLN A 120 -10.53 4.29 6.97
N GLN A 121 -9.78 5.19 7.60
CA GLN A 121 -8.71 4.85 8.54
C GLN A 121 -9.23 4.15 9.79
N TRP A 122 -10.30 4.67 10.40
CA TRP A 122 -10.72 4.21 11.71
C TRP A 122 -11.34 2.80 11.69
N PRO A 123 -12.23 2.46 10.74
CA PRO A 123 -12.67 1.07 10.56
C PRO A 123 -11.50 0.14 10.25
N ALA A 124 -10.56 0.54 9.39
CA ALA A 124 -9.40 -0.29 9.05
C ALA A 124 -8.51 -0.59 10.27
N VAL A 125 -8.28 0.41 11.15
CA VAL A 125 -7.56 0.23 12.42
C VAL A 125 -8.32 -0.70 13.35
N LEU A 126 -9.64 -0.55 13.50
CA LEU A 126 -10.45 -1.47 14.30
C LEU A 126 -10.36 -2.90 13.79
N PHE A 127 -10.54 -3.11 12.48
CA PHE A 127 -10.41 -4.44 11.86
C PHE A 127 -9.01 -5.02 12.03
N THR A 128 -7.96 -4.18 12.04
CA THR A 128 -6.59 -4.59 12.36
C THR A 128 -6.49 -5.10 13.80
N PHE A 129 -7.06 -4.40 14.77
CA PHE A 129 -7.08 -4.88 16.15
C PHE A 129 -7.88 -6.17 16.31
N VAL A 130 -9.03 -6.30 15.65
CA VAL A 130 -9.80 -7.55 15.63
C VAL A 130 -8.97 -8.70 15.06
N PHE A 131 -8.24 -8.47 13.97
CA PHE A 131 -7.36 -9.45 13.37
C PHE A 131 -6.22 -9.87 14.30
N ILE A 132 -5.51 -8.90 14.89
CA ILE A 132 -4.42 -9.17 15.84
C ILE A 132 -4.95 -9.94 17.05
N HIS A 133 -6.11 -9.57 17.58
CA HIS A 133 -6.77 -10.30 18.65
C HIS A 133 -7.08 -11.74 18.26
N ARG A 134 -7.61 -11.96 17.05
CA ARG A 134 -7.88 -13.31 16.53
C ARG A 134 -6.61 -14.16 16.42
N VAL A 135 -5.53 -13.59 15.89
CA VAL A 135 -4.30 -14.35 15.60
C VAL A 135 -3.48 -14.62 16.85
N TYR A 136 -3.32 -13.63 17.74
CA TYR A 136 -2.43 -13.76 18.90
C TYR A 136 -3.16 -14.15 20.19
N PHE A 137 -4.45 -13.84 20.32
CA PHE A 137 -5.23 -14.11 21.52
C PHE A 137 -6.33 -15.15 21.28
N HIS A 138 -6.37 -15.76 20.08
CA HIS A 138 -7.29 -16.84 19.73
C HIS A 138 -8.77 -16.52 20.02
N ASN A 139 -9.17 -15.24 19.88
CA ASN A 139 -10.51 -14.75 20.20
C ASN A 139 -10.94 -14.99 21.66
N SER A 140 -10.04 -14.83 22.64
CA SER A 140 -10.45 -14.85 24.05
C SER A 140 -11.54 -13.79 24.33
N MET A 141 -12.66 -14.21 24.92
CA MET A 141 -13.83 -13.35 25.13
C MET A 141 -13.76 -12.65 26.50
N GLU A 142 -12.65 -11.98 26.76
CA GLU A 142 -12.48 -11.22 28.00
C GLU A 142 -13.38 -9.98 28.01
N ILE A 143 -13.91 -9.62 29.19
CA ILE A 143 -14.84 -8.48 29.31
C ILE A 143 -14.22 -7.17 28.82
N GLY A 144 -12.91 -6.98 29.03
CA GLY A 144 -12.18 -5.81 28.54
C GLY A 144 -12.15 -5.74 27.01
N TRP A 145 -11.98 -6.88 26.34
CA TRP A 145 -12.03 -6.97 24.87
C TRP A 145 -13.44 -6.67 24.35
N LEU A 146 -14.49 -7.18 24.99
CA LEU A 146 -15.87 -6.89 24.59
C LEU A 146 -16.21 -5.40 24.74
N ILE A 147 -15.77 -4.76 25.83
CA ILE A 147 -15.93 -3.31 26.03
C ILE A 147 -15.16 -2.54 24.95
N PHE A 148 -13.90 -2.91 24.70
CA PHE A 148 -13.09 -2.31 23.64
C PHE A 148 -13.76 -2.44 22.27
N LEU A 149 -14.29 -3.62 21.93
CA LEU A 149 -14.94 -3.85 20.65
C LEU A 149 -16.22 -3.01 20.51
N ALA A 150 -17.05 -2.94 21.55
CA ALA A 150 -18.28 -2.16 21.54
C ALA A 150 -18.01 -0.66 21.36
N LEU A 151 -17.15 -0.09 22.22
CA LEU A 151 -16.80 1.34 22.14
C LEU A 151 -15.99 1.65 20.89
N GLY A 152 -15.02 0.79 20.56
CA GLY A 152 -14.18 0.89 19.38
C GLY A 152 -14.98 0.87 18.10
N THR A 153 -16.05 0.06 18.01
CA THR A 153 -16.97 0.05 16.87
C THR A 153 -17.71 1.38 16.71
N LEU A 154 -18.27 1.91 17.80
CA LEU A 154 -18.96 3.22 17.75
C LEU A 154 -18.02 4.34 17.30
N VAL A 155 -16.83 4.38 17.90
CA VAL A 155 -15.77 5.33 17.58
C VAL A 155 -15.35 5.18 16.12
N ALA A 156 -15.07 3.95 15.67
CA ALA A 156 -14.56 3.68 14.33
C ALA A 156 -15.55 3.98 13.20
N PHE A 157 -16.84 3.72 13.42
CA PHE A 157 -17.88 3.93 12.40
C PHE A 157 -18.54 5.31 12.47
N ALA A 158 -18.34 6.10 13.52
CA ALA A 158 -18.85 7.47 13.60
C ALA A 158 -18.41 8.36 12.40
N PRO A 159 -17.13 8.33 11.94
CA PRO A 159 -16.72 9.04 10.73
C PRO A 159 -17.37 8.52 9.43
N VAL A 160 -17.73 7.24 9.36
CA VAL A 160 -18.45 6.66 8.21
C VAL A 160 -19.86 7.25 8.13
N VAL A 161 -20.56 7.29 9.27
CA VAL A 161 -21.88 7.93 9.37
C VAL A 161 -21.77 9.42 9.06
N GLY A 162 -20.73 10.10 9.56
CA GLY A 162 -20.44 11.49 9.23
C GLY A 162 -20.26 11.71 7.72
N TYR A 163 -19.47 10.86 7.05
CA TYR A 163 -19.26 10.92 5.60
C TYR A 163 -20.57 10.80 4.84
N LEU A 164 -21.40 9.81 5.18
CA LEU A 164 -22.70 9.60 4.53
C LEU A 164 -23.67 10.76 4.76
N ASN A 165 -23.69 11.34 5.96
CA ASN A 165 -24.53 12.48 6.29
C ASN A 165 -24.10 13.74 5.53
N GLU A 166 -22.79 14.01 5.43
CA GLU A 166 -22.27 15.15 4.66
C GLU A 166 -22.57 14.99 3.17
N MET A 167 -22.32 13.80 2.62
CA MET A 167 -22.65 13.45 1.23
C MET A 167 -24.15 13.65 0.95
N ARG A 168 -25.02 13.09 1.80
CA ARG A 168 -26.48 13.24 1.67
C ARG A 168 -26.93 14.69 1.73
N LYS A 169 -26.34 15.49 2.64
CA LYS A 169 -26.63 16.92 2.76
C LYS A 169 -26.28 17.64 1.46
N GLN A 170 -25.07 17.45 0.93
CA GLN A 170 -24.64 18.11 -0.31
C GLN A 170 -25.50 17.72 -1.52
N ILE A 171 -25.90 16.45 -1.62
CA ILE A 171 -26.80 15.98 -2.68
C ILE A 171 -28.17 16.65 -2.58
N ARG A 172 -28.75 16.69 -1.37
CA ARG A 172 -30.02 17.37 -1.13
C ARG A 172 -29.93 18.87 -1.46
N ASP A 173 -28.79 19.47 -1.19
CA ASP A 173 -28.52 20.89 -1.45
C ASP A 173 -28.16 21.15 -2.94
N GLY A 174 -28.28 20.14 -3.81
CA GLY A 174 -28.22 20.26 -5.28
C GLY A 174 -26.94 19.75 -5.95
N SER A 175 -26.01 19.15 -5.19
CA SER A 175 -24.78 18.58 -5.76
C SER A 175 -25.01 17.19 -6.37
N ASN A 176 -24.23 16.83 -7.39
CA ASN A 176 -24.34 15.52 -8.03
C ASN A 176 -23.52 14.44 -7.31
N LEU A 177 -24.05 13.23 -7.23
CA LEU A 177 -23.29 12.07 -6.75
C LEU A 177 -22.34 11.56 -7.83
N ASN A 178 -21.03 11.59 -7.56
CA ASN A 178 -20.05 10.89 -8.38
C ASN A 178 -20.05 9.40 -8.03
N VAL A 179 -20.84 8.60 -8.78
CA VAL A 179 -21.03 7.17 -8.53
C VAL A 179 -19.71 6.38 -8.52
N PRO A 180 -18.76 6.58 -9.46
CA PRO A 180 -17.44 5.94 -9.38
C PRO A 180 -16.67 6.27 -8.10
N ALA A 181 -16.65 7.54 -7.68
CA ALA A 181 -15.98 7.95 -6.45
C ALA A 181 -16.61 7.28 -5.21
N PHE A 182 -17.94 7.31 -5.12
CA PHE A 182 -18.66 6.68 -4.02
C PHE A 182 -18.47 5.15 -3.98
N GLY A 183 -18.54 4.49 -5.13
CA GLY A 183 -18.27 3.05 -5.23
C GLY A 183 -16.84 2.71 -4.82
N PHE A 184 -15.86 3.52 -5.22
CA PHE A 184 -14.47 3.34 -4.80
C PHE A 184 -14.29 3.52 -3.29
N TRP A 185 -14.92 4.52 -2.68
CA TRP A 185 -14.94 4.71 -1.23
C TRP A 185 -15.51 3.48 -0.51
N MET A 186 -16.65 2.94 -0.99
CA MET A 186 -17.24 1.72 -0.43
C MET A 186 -16.28 0.53 -0.52
N ILE A 187 -15.67 0.29 -1.68
CA ILE A 187 -14.70 -0.79 -1.87
C ILE A 187 -13.51 -0.61 -0.92
N SER A 188 -13.04 0.63 -0.71
CA SER A 188 -11.93 0.95 0.19
C SER A 188 -12.23 0.63 1.66
N LEU A 189 -13.49 0.67 2.08
CA LEU A 189 -13.92 0.21 3.40
C LEU A 189 -14.04 -1.31 3.46
N LEU A 190 -14.70 -1.89 2.46
CA LEU A 190 -15.02 -3.31 2.43
C LEU A 190 -13.78 -4.21 2.22
N CYS A 191 -12.71 -3.69 1.60
CA CYS A 191 -11.49 -4.46 1.39
C CYS A 191 -10.78 -4.85 2.70
N MET A 192 -11.11 -4.21 3.82
CA MET A 192 -10.56 -4.52 5.15
C MET A 192 -11.45 -5.47 5.97
N VAL A 193 -12.65 -5.81 5.51
CA VAL A 193 -13.54 -6.79 6.16
C VAL A 193 -12.88 -8.17 6.37
N PRO A 194 -12.03 -8.70 5.47
CA PRO A 194 -11.35 -9.99 5.67
C PRO A 194 -10.50 -10.08 6.95
N PHE A 195 -9.93 -8.96 7.40
CA PHE A 195 -9.20 -8.88 8.66
C PHE A 195 -10.10 -9.22 9.84
N ALA A 196 -11.34 -8.76 9.83
CA ALA A 196 -12.28 -9.03 10.91
C ALA A 196 -12.93 -10.42 10.81
N PHE A 197 -13.14 -10.99 9.59
CA PHE A 197 -14.04 -12.14 9.44
C PHE A 197 -13.56 -13.35 8.63
N LEU A 198 -12.58 -13.21 7.71
CA LEU A 198 -12.33 -14.25 6.70
C LEU A 198 -10.92 -14.88 6.74
N GLY A 199 -9.89 -14.19 7.24
CA GLY A 199 -8.51 -14.71 7.21
C GLY A 199 -8.10 -15.52 8.44
N LYS A 200 -7.74 -16.79 8.29
CA LYS A 200 -7.25 -17.61 9.42
C LYS A 200 -5.84 -17.22 9.83
N ASP A 201 -5.04 -16.76 8.87
CA ASP A 201 -3.68 -16.28 9.07
C ASP A 201 -3.45 -14.92 8.38
N PHE A 202 -2.22 -14.41 8.48
CA PHE A 202 -1.82 -13.14 7.84
C PHE A 202 -1.98 -13.19 6.33
N ALA A 203 -1.57 -14.26 5.66
CA ALA A 203 -1.63 -14.32 4.19
C ALA A 203 -3.08 -14.26 3.70
N GLU A 204 -3.98 -15.01 4.32
CA GLU A 204 -5.40 -15.02 3.99
C GLU A 204 -6.10 -13.68 4.30
N ALA A 205 -5.74 -13.00 5.40
CA ALA A 205 -6.34 -11.71 5.73
C ALA A 205 -5.91 -10.60 4.78
N TRP A 206 -4.66 -10.65 4.29
CA TRP A 206 -4.08 -9.62 3.42
C TRP A 206 -4.40 -9.80 1.94
N ILE A 207 -4.81 -10.97 1.47
CA ILE A 207 -5.00 -11.26 0.05
C ILE A 207 -5.86 -10.22 -0.68
N ILE A 208 -7.07 -9.94 -0.18
CA ILE A 208 -8.01 -8.99 -0.80
C ILE A 208 -7.48 -7.54 -0.75
N PRO A 209 -7.14 -6.97 0.42
CA PRO A 209 -6.68 -5.59 0.47
C PRO A 209 -5.39 -5.38 -0.31
N VAL A 210 -4.43 -6.32 -0.25
CA VAL A 210 -3.18 -6.19 -1.02
C VAL A 210 -3.41 -6.39 -2.50
N THR A 211 -4.26 -7.34 -2.95
CA THR A 211 -4.58 -7.52 -4.38
C THR A 211 -5.15 -6.22 -4.96
N LEU A 212 -6.14 -5.63 -4.28
CA LEU A 212 -6.75 -4.38 -4.72
C LEU A 212 -5.71 -3.25 -4.79
N HIS A 213 -4.91 -3.09 -3.72
CA HIS A 213 -3.84 -2.11 -3.64
C HIS A 213 -2.81 -2.29 -4.75
N TRP A 214 -2.42 -3.53 -5.03
CA TRP A 214 -1.45 -3.91 -6.06
C TRP A 214 -1.92 -3.44 -7.44
N PHE A 215 -3.16 -3.76 -7.83
CA PHE A 215 -3.70 -3.38 -9.15
C PHE A 215 -3.78 -1.87 -9.31
N GLN A 216 -4.24 -1.16 -8.28
CA GLN A 216 -4.28 0.29 -8.26
C GLN A 216 -2.87 0.88 -8.43
N TYR A 217 -1.91 0.39 -7.64
CA TYR A 217 -0.55 0.92 -7.60
C TYR A 217 0.19 0.70 -8.92
N ILE A 218 0.13 -0.52 -9.46
CA ILE A 218 0.75 -0.86 -10.74
C ILE A 218 0.09 -0.10 -11.88
N GLY A 219 -1.24 0.04 -11.88
CA GLY A 219 -1.96 0.81 -12.89
C GLY A 219 -1.52 2.28 -12.93
N LEU A 220 -1.45 2.93 -11.76
CA LEU A 220 -0.99 4.32 -11.66
C LEU A 220 0.48 4.47 -12.07
N ASN A 221 1.36 3.60 -11.59
CA ASN A 221 2.77 3.68 -11.95
C ASN A 221 3.02 3.35 -13.42
N TYR A 222 2.28 2.42 -14.01
CA TYR A 222 2.33 2.16 -15.45
C TYR A 222 1.95 3.41 -16.26
N ALA A 223 0.88 4.11 -15.85
CA ALA A 223 0.48 5.38 -16.46
C ALA A 223 1.59 6.44 -16.34
N LEU A 224 2.26 6.52 -15.18
CA LEU A 224 3.42 7.41 -14.99
C LEU A 224 4.60 7.03 -15.87
N VAL A 225 4.97 5.75 -15.96
CA VAL A 225 6.06 5.26 -16.80
C VAL A 225 5.81 5.59 -18.27
N LYS A 226 4.57 5.41 -18.74
CA LYS A 226 4.20 5.70 -20.13
C LYS A 226 4.15 7.21 -20.43
N SER A 227 3.79 8.05 -19.46
CA SER A 227 3.65 9.50 -19.65
C SER A 227 4.91 10.27 -19.23
N LYS A 228 5.22 10.29 -17.92
CA LYS A 228 6.32 11.06 -17.31
C LYS A 228 7.69 10.64 -17.80
N TYR A 229 7.90 9.33 -17.96
CA TYR A 229 9.22 8.77 -18.26
C TYR A 229 9.41 8.41 -19.74
N SER A 230 8.46 8.74 -20.61
CA SER A 230 8.57 8.45 -22.04
C SER A 230 9.82 9.08 -22.66
N ILE A 231 10.46 8.36 -23.59
CA ILE A 231 11.73 8.73 -24.24
C ILE A 231 11.70 10.14 -24.86
N ASN A 232 10.52 10.62 -25.23
CA ASN A 232 10.30 11.92 -25.84
C ASN A 232 10.21 13.08 -24.83
N GLN A 233 10.22 12.82 -23.53
CA GLN A 233 10.16 13.86 -22.49
C GLN A 233 11.57 14.36 -22.10
N PRO A 234 11.75 15.67 -21.82
CA PRO A 234 13.04 16.26 -21.42
C PRO A 234 13.68 15.69 -20.14
N GLY A 235 13.04 14.75 -19.44
CA GLY A 235 13.56 14.05 -18.25
C GLY A 235 13.98 12.59 -18.46
N ALA A 236 13.65 11.98 -19.61
CA ALA A 236 13.96 10.56 -19.86
C ALA A 236 15.46 10.28 -19.99
N ARG A 237 16.26 11.31 -20.27
CA ARG A 237 17.74 11.23 -20.37
C ARG A 237 18.44 10.91 -19.04
N TYR A 238 17.73 10.93 -17.92
CA TYR A 238 18.29 10.72 -16.58
C TYR A 238 18.04 9.33 -16.00
N LEU A 239 17.26 8.51 -16.68
CA LEU A 239 17.21 7.07 -16.44
C LEU A 239 18.26 6.40 -17.33
N ALA A 240 18.68 5.18 -16.99
CA ALA A 240 19.55 4.40 -17.87
C ALA A 240 19.00 4.42 -19.32
N GLN A 241 19.85 4.27 -20.34
CA GLN A 241 19.45 4.25 -21.77
C GLN A 241 18.55 3.05 -22.15
N VAL A 242 17.87 2.47 -21.17
CA VAL A 242 16.98 1.32 -21.24
C VAL A 242 15.53 1.84 -21.33
N PRO A 243 14.66 1.21 -22.12
CA PRO A 243 13.25 1.55 -22.14
C PRO A 243 12.66 1.58 -20.72
N PRO A 244 11.98 2.66 -20.30
CA PRO A 244 11.44 2.82 -18.94
C PRO A 244 10.50 1.68 -18.52
N LEU A 245 9.74 1.12 -19.47
CA LEU A 245 8.91 -0.06 -19.24
C LEU A 245 9.76 -1.29 -18.92
N LEU A 246 10.86 -1.52 -19.65
CA LEU A 246 11.76 -2.63 -19.37
C LEU A 246 12.40 -2.47 -18.00
N LEU A 247 12.87 -1.26 -17.66
CA LEU A 247 13.44 -0.98 -16.34
C LEU A 247 12.41 -1.21 -15.22
N PHE A 248 11.16 -0.78 -15.41
CA PHE A 248 10.06 -1.05 -14.50
C PHE A 248 9.85 -2.57 -14.30
N PHE A 249 9.73 -3.35 -15.38
CA PHE A 249 9.53 -4.80 -15.27
C PHE A 249 10.73 -5.51 -14.63
N VAL A 250 11.96 -5.07 -14.95
CA VAL A 250 13.19 -5.64 -14.37
C VAL A 250 13.27 -5.35 -12.87
N THR A 251 13.06 -4.12 -12.42
CA THR A 251 13.12 -3.81 -10.98
C THR A 251 12.04 -4.56 -10.22
N CYS A 252 10.81 -4.62 -10.73
CA CYS A 252 9.73 -5.39 -10.13
C CYS A 252 10.07 -6.89 -10.06
N SER A 253 10.65 -7.45 -11.13
CA SER A 253 11.07 -8.86 -11.17
C SER A 253 12.23 -9.16 -10.22
N CYS A 254 13.17 -8.22 -10.04
CA CYS A 254 14.27 -8.37 -9.07
C CYS A 254 13.76 -8.40 -7.63
N PHE A 255 12.81 -7.54 -7.27
CA PHE A 255 12.19 -7.55 -5.94
C PHE A 255 11.39 -8.83 -5.70
N PHE A 256 10.64 -9.27 -6.70
CA PHE A 256 9.96 -10.57 -6.70
C PHE A 256 10.95 -11.72 -6.47
N LEU A 257 12.01 -11.80 -7.26
CA LEU A 257 13.02 -12.86 -7.15
C LEU A 257 13.74 -12.81 -5.79
N THR A 258 14.04 -11.61 -5.29
CA THR A 258 14.67 -11.44 -3.96
C THR A 258 13.78 -12.01 -2.86
N ALA A 259 12.49 -11.67 -2.85
CA ALA A 259 11.56 -12.22 -1.88
C ALA A 259 11.41 -13.74 -2.03
N PHE A 260 11.23 -14.21 -3.27
CA PHE A 260 11.13 -15.63 -3.56
C PHE A 260 12.34 -16.39 -3.03
N LEU A 261 13.55 -15.90 -3.30
CA LEU A 261 14.78 -16.50 -2.79
C LEU A 261 14.84 -16.44 -1.27
N ILE A 262 14.50 -15.33 -0.62
CA ILE A 262 14.49 -15.25 0.86
C ILE A 262 13.49 -16.26 1.46
N PHE A 263 12.25 -16.30 0.97
CA PHE A 263 11.20 -17.16 1.51
C PHE A 263 11.40 -18.64 1.16
N GLN A 264 11.87 -18.98 -0.04
CA GLN A 264 12.16 -20.36 -0.44
C GLN A 264 13.45 -20.88 0.18
N THR A 265 14.48 -20.05 0.34
CA THR A 265 15.70 -20.44 1.07
C THR A 265 15.34 -20.70 2.55
N ALA A 266 14.50 -19.85 3.14
CA ALA A 266 13.98 -20.05 4.51
C ALA A 266 13.15 -21.34 4.65
N ALA A 267 12.32 -21.68 3.65
CA ALA A 267 11.44 -22.84 3.70
C ALA A 267 12.10 -24.17 3.27
N THR A 268 13.05 -24.13 2.33
CA THR A 268 13.56 -25.33 1.62
C THR A 268 14.93 -25.78 2.12
N ILE A 269 15.81 -24.83 2.47
CA ILE A 269 17.17 -25.15 2.96
C ILE A 269 17.15 -25.42 4.48
N TYR A 270 16.19 -24.81 5.17
CA TYR A 270 16.07 -24.90 6.62
C TYR A 270 14.67 -25.35 7.02
N GLY A 271 14.53 -26.60 7.45
CA GLY A 271 13.59 -26.92 8.52
C GLY A 271 13.93 -26.21 9.85
N ALA A 272 14.58 -25.04 9.81
CA ALA A 272 15.32 -24.44 10.90
C ALA A 272 15.05 -22.93 11.03
N LYS A 273 14.63 -22.57 12.24
CA LYS A 273 14.77 -21.24 12.82
C LYS A 273 16.27 -20.91 12.96
N SER A 274 16.94 -20.50 11.90
CA SER A 274 18.34 -20.05 11.94
C SER A 274 18.40 -18.53 12.02
N ASP A 275 19.39 -17.99 12.74
CA ASP A 275 19.58 -16.53 12.90
C ASP A 275 19.72 -15.82 11.53
N ILE A 276 20.24 -16.52 10.52
CA ILE A 276 20.33 -16.02 9.14
C ILE A 276 18.94 -15.83 8.53
N SER A 277 18.03 -16.78 8.71
CA SER A 277 16.65 -16.67 8.21
C SER A 277 15.90 -15.52 8.89
N GLU A 278 16.10 -15.33 10.20
CA GLU A 278 15.50 -14.22 10.95
C GLU A 278 16.06 -12.88 10.48
N PHE A 279 17.38 -12.77 10.28
CA PHE A 279 18.00 -11.57 9.71
C PHE A 279 17.47 -11.24 8.31
N LEU A 280 17.43 -12.22 7.39
CA LEU A 280 16.93 -12.00 6.03
C LEU A 280 15.45 -11.61 6.01
N THR A 281 14.63 -12.22 6.87
CA THR A 281 13.21 -11.85 7.02
C THR A 281 13.08 -10.43 7.57
N GLY A 282 13.85 -10.09 8.60
CA GLY A 282 13.87 -8.73 9.16
C GLY A 282 14.30 -7.68 8.15
N PHE A 283 15.30 -8.00 7.32
CA PHE A 283 15.76 -7.15 6.23
C PHE A 283 14.67 -6.95 5.18
N TRP A 284 13.98 -8.03 4.81
CA TRP A 284 12.85 -7.98 3.88
C TRP A 284 11.69 -7.11 4.42
N LEU A 285 11.33 -7.26 5.69
CA LEU A 285 10.35 -6.42 6.35
C LEU A 285 10.82 -4.95 6.41
N GLY A 286 12.12 -4.72 6.59
CA GLY A 286 12.73 -3.40 6.50
C GLY A 286 12.57 -2.75 5.13
N LEU A 287 12.81 -3.49 4.05
CA LEU A 287 12.55 -3.01 2.68
C LEU A 287 11.07 -2.70 2.46
N THR A 288 10.18 -3.51 3.04
CA THR A 288 8.72 -3.29 3.00
C THR A 288 8.33 -2.00 3.74
N SER A 289 8.91 -1.73 4.92
CA SER A 289 8.77 -0.44 5.61
C SER A 289 9.23 0.73 4.76
N CYS A 290 10.35 0.58 4.05
CA CYS A 290 10.85 1.63 3.15
C CYS A 290 9.88 1.89 2.01
N HIS A 291 9.26 0.86 1.44
CA HIS A 291 8.23 1.04 0.41
C HIS A 291 7.08 1.93 0.92
N TYR A 292 6.50 1.61 2.08
CA TYR A 292 5.43 2.42 2.69
C TYR A 292 5.88 3.86 2.98
N PHE A 293 7.11 4.03 3.47
CA PHE A 293 7.67 5.33 3.78
C PHE A 293 7.90 6.19 2.53
N LEU A 294 8.57 5.64 1.52
CA LEU A 294 8.97 6.35 0.31
C LEU A 294 7.78 6.69 -0.58
N ASP A 295 6.78 5.82 -0.63
CA ASP A 295 5.52 6.12 -1.31
C ASP A 295 4.80 7.33 -0.70
N ALA A 296 4.91 7.53 0.61
CA ALA A 296 4.38 8.73 1.27
C ALA A 296 5.13 10.02 0.87
N PHE A 297 6.25 9.96 0.15
CA PHE A 297 6.87 11.12 -0.51
C PHE A 297 6.39 11.28 -1.94
N LEU A 298 6.16 10.16 -2.64
CA LEU A 298 5.70 10.15 -4.02
C LEU A 298 4.26 10.67 -4.16
N TRP A 299 3.35 10.15 -3.33
CA TRP A 299 1.91 10.43 -3.45
C TRP A 299 1.45 11.63 -2.63
N ARG A 300 2.39 12.39 -2.06
CA ARG A 300 2.11 13.52 -1.19
C ARG A 300 1.81 14.78 -1.99
N PHE A 301 0.63 14.84 -2.60
CA PHE A 301 0.16 15.99 -3.37
C PHE A 301 -0.08 17.28 -2.54
N ARG A 302 0.22 17.30 -1.24
CA ARG A 302 0.39 18.57 -0.51
C ARG A 302 1.73 19.23 -0.78
N GLU A 303 2.73 18.48 -1.28
CA GLU A 303 4.00 19.01 -1.72
C GLU A 303 3.87 19.53 -3.16
N PRO A 304 4.27 20.79 -3.44
CA PRO A 304 4.21 21.35 -4.80
C PRO A 304 4.93 20.48 -5.83
N HIS A 305 6.13 19.99 -5.48
CA HIS A 305 6.93 19.13 -6.37
C HIS A 305 6.18 17.87 -6.80
N ALA A 306 5.50 17.17 -5.89
CA ALA A 306 4.72 15.98 -6.23
C ALA A 306 3.52 16.34 -7.12
N ARG A 307 2.84 17.46 -6.85
CA ARG A 307 1.74 17.93 -7.73
C ARG A 307 2.25 18.24 -9.12
N GLU A 308 3.33 18.97 -9.26
CA GLU A 308 3.82 19.43 -10.56
C GLU A 308 4.46 18.29 -11.37
N SER A 309 5.14 17.36 -10.71
CA SER A 309 5.90 16.29 -11.39
C SER A 309 5.11 15.02 -11.68
N ILE A 310 3.96 14.80 -11.03
CA ILE A 310 3.21 13.53 -11.12
C ILE A 310 1.77 13.77 -11.57
N LEU A 311 1.06 14.73 -10.95
CA LEU A 311 -0.37 14.89 -11.16
C LEU A 311 -0.76 15.16 -12.62
N PRO A 312 -0.07 16.04 -13.40
CA PRO A 312 -0.38 16.24 -14.82
C PRO A 312 -0.35 14.96 -15.64
N HIS A 313 0.59 14.06 -15.35
CA HIS A 313 0.75 12.80 -16.06
C HIS A 313 -0.36 11.79 -15.73
N LEU A 314 -0.93 11.84 -14.53
CA LEU A 314 -2.10 11.02 -14.18
C LEU A 314 -3.38 11.61 -14.78
N MET A 315 -3.51 12.94 -14.72
CA MET A 315 -4.70 13.65 -15.19
C MET A 315 -4.83 13.62 -16.71
N SER A 316 -3.74 13.44 -17.47
CA SER A 316 -3.79 13.27 -18.93
C SER A 316 -4.60 12.06 -19.40
N TYR A 317 -4.86 11.10 -18.50
CA TYR A 317 -5.69 9.93 -18.80
C TYR A 317 -7.19 10.16 -18.53
N ARG A 318 -7.58 11.29 -17.92
CA ARG A 318 -8.99 11.67 -17.82
C ARG A 318 -9.46 12.11 -19.21
N LYS A 319 -10.57 11.52 -19.68
CA LYS A 319 -11.28 12.06 -20.86
C LYS A 319 -11.72 13.50 -20.55
N PRO A 320 -11.62 14.43 -21.51
CA PRO A 320 -12.24 15.75 -21.37
C PRO A 320 -13.72 15.57 -21.03
N ALA A 321 -14.24 16.34 -20.07
CA ALA A 321 -15.67 16.42 -19.87
C ALA A 321 -16.28 16.96 -21.17
N VAL A 322 -17.16 16.18 -21.78
CA VAL A 322 -17.94 16.57 -22.97
C VAL A 322 -19.06 17.49 -22.53
#